data_AF-A0A7J7HGB2-F1
#
_entry.id   AF-A0A7J7HGB2-F1
#
_cell.length_a   1.000
_cell.length_b   1.000
_cell.length_c   1.000
_cell.angle_alpha   90.00
_cell.angle_beta   90.00
_cell.angle_gamma   90.00
#
_symmetry.space_group_name_H-M   'P 1'
#
loop_
_entity.id
_entity.type
_entity.pdbx_description
1 polymer ?
#
loop_
_entity_poly.entity_id
_entity_poly.type
_entity_poly.pdbx_seq_one_letter_code
_entity_poly.pdbx_strand_id
1 'polypeptide(L)'
;MHECFILELFHGPIIQDWKSCAVGCKFGFNSDKKADATFGSPQLPETVGVLRSMESAQYYAENSMDLARRRGYSIVMTTSLSSDVPAGYFSWAEYDIMAPLEPKTEKALAAAFISNCGARNFRLQALEALEKADIKIDSYGNCHRNRDGRVEKVQALKRYKFSLAFENSNEEDYVTEKFLQSLVAGSVPVVVGAPNIQDFAPSPDSLLHIRELKDVESIAKTMKYLAGNDEAYNQTVRWKFEGPSDSFKALVDMAAVHSSCRLCIYLATKIREKEEKRPVFLKRPCKCTRSLETVYHLYVRERGRFEMESIFLRSSKLTLEALELAVLSKFESLKHVPIWKPERPESIRGGDKLKIYRIYPVGKTQKEALYTFRFEGDANFSSHIETNPCAKFEVIFV
;
A
#
# COMPACT_ATOMS: atom_id res chain seq x y z
N MET A 1 20.15 17.48 20.10
CA MET A 1 21.27 17.28 19.16
C MET A 1 20.74 16.45 18.01
N HIS A 2 20.42 17.10 16.90
CA HIS A 2 20.03 16.43 15.66
C HIS A 2 21.32 16.14 14.89
N GLU A 3 21.87 14.94 15.06
CA GLU A 3 22.84 14.44 14.08
C GLU A 3 22.06 14.16 12.79
N CYS A 4 22.45 14.85 11.72
CA CYS A 4 22.00 14.52 10.38
C CYS A 4 22.43 13.08 10.08
N PHE A 5 21.48 12.14 10.17
CA PHE A 5 21.66 10.83 9.54
C PHE A 5 21.78 11.07 8.04
N ILE A 6 22.97 10.80 7.49
CA ILE A 6 23.16 10.56 6.07
C ILE A 6 23.28 9.05 5.94
N LEU A 7 22.19 8.37 5.62
CA LEU A 7 22.23 6.96 5.28
C LEU A 7 22.90 6.80 3.92
N GLU A 8 23.86 5.89 3.77
CA GLU A 8 24.45 5.58 2.45
C GLU A 8 24.00 4.19 1.99
N LEU A 9 23.38 4.13 0.80
CA LEU A 9 22.81 2.93 0.16
C LEU A 9 23.46 2.70 -1.20
N PHE A 10 24.22 1.62 -1.38
CA PHE A 10 24.96 1.37 -2.62
C PHE A 10 24.16 0.61 -3.69
N HIS A 11 24.22 1.11 -4.94
CA HIS A 11 23.65 0.48 -6.13
C HIS A 11 24.36 0.91 -7.43
N GLY A 12 24.19 0.11 -8.49
CA GLY A 12 24.43 0.49 -9.90
C GLY A 12 23.43 1.55 -10.40
N PRO A 13 23.48 1.95 -11.68
CA PRO A 13 22.99 3.26 -12.13
C PRO A 13 21.48 3.41 -11.96
N ILE A 14 21.08 4.18 -10.94
CA ILE A 14 19.72 4.70 -10.80
C ILE A 14 19.86 6.22 -10.68
N ILE A 15 19.17 6.92 -11.58
CA ILE A 15 19.00 8.38 -11.54
C ILE A 15 18.19 8.70 -10.28
N GLN A 16 18.61 9.73 -9.54
CA GLN A 16 18.00 10.16 -8.28
C GLN A 16 16.61 10.78 -8.52
N ASP A 17 15.61 9.96 -8.83
CA ASP A 17 14.27 10.41 -9.24
C ASP A 17 13.29 10.60 -8.06
N TRP A 18 13.70 11.34 -7.02
CA TRP A 18 12.78 11.66 -5.94
C TRP A 18 13.14 12.98 -5.25
N LYS A 19 12.15 13.90 -5.17
CA LYS A 19 12.34 15.33 -4.85
C LYS A 19 12.92 15.61 -3.46
N SER A 20 12.56 14.81 -2.43
CA SER A 20 13.07 14.95 -1.06
C SER A 20 12.62 13.80 -0.14
N CYS A 21 13.49 13.32 0.76
CA CYS A 21 13.08 12.49 1.90
C CYS A 21 12.98 13.31 3.16
N ALA A 22 12.19 12.82 4.12
CA ALA A 22 12.30 13.28 5.52
C ALA A 22 13.63 12.88 6.20
N VAL A 23 14.37 11.92 5.65
CA VAL A 23 15.66 11.44 6.18
C VAL A 23 16.77 11.73 5.17
N GLY A 24 17.90 12.30 5.62
CA GLY A 24 19.09 12.40 4.78
C GLY A 24 19.53 11.00 4.33
N CYS A 25 19.28 10.64 3.07
CA CYS A 25 19.56 9.32 2.56
C CYS A 25 20.15 9.46 1.16
N LYS A 26 21.37 8.93 0.98
CA LYS A 26 22.14 8.96 -0.25
C LYS A 26 22.13 7.56 -0.85
N PHE A 27 21.80 7.50 -2.13
CA PHE A 27 21.89 6.28 -2.93
C PHE A 27 23.06 6.42 -3.90
N GLY A 28 23.77 5.34 -4.16
CA GLY A 28 24.82 5.26 -5.18
C GLY A 28 26.17 4.87 -4.62
N PHE A 29 26.94 4.11 -5.38
CA PHE A 29 28.18 3.43 -4.98
C PHE A 29 29.34 4.37 -4.56
N ASN A 30 29.95 4.12 -3.40
CA ASN A 30 31.18 4.78 -2.95
C ASN A 30 32.12 3.74 -2.31
N SER A 31 33.28 3.50 -2.92
CA SER A 31 34.28 2.53 -2.44
C SER A 31 34.91 2.92 -1.10
N ASP A 32 34.88 4.20 -0.76
CA ASP A 32 35.64 4.76 0.36
C ASP A 32 34.80 4.87 1.64
N LYS A 33 33.52 4.48 1.56
CA LYS A 33 32.58 4.56 2.67
C LYS A 33 31.85 3.25 2.83
N LYS A 34 31.44 2.99 4.06
CA LYS A 34 30.65 1.81 4.42
C LYS A 34 29.17 2.16 4.39
N ALA A 35 28.38 1.42 3.61
CA ALA A 35 26.94 1.59 3.54
C ALA A 35 26.22 1.05 4.78
N ASP A 36 25.07 1.64 5.09
CA ASP A 36 24.16 1.12 6.11
C ASP A 36 23.40 -0.10 5.61
N ALA A 37 23.06 -0.13 4.32
CA ALA A 37 22.42 -1.25 3.66
C ALA A 37 22.78 -1.39 2.18
N THR A 38 22.69 -2.62 1.66
CA THR A 38 22.99 -2.96 0.25
C THR A 38 21.89 -3.83 -0.34
N PHE A 39 21.51 -3.54 -1.58
CA PHE A 39 20.54 -4.35 -2.30
C PHE A 39 21.17 -5.60 -2.94
N GLY A 40 20.39 -6.67 -3.04
CA GLY A 40 20.73 -7.86 -3.84
C GLY A 40 21.85 -8.75 -3.29
N SER A 41 22.46 -8.35 -2.16
CA SER A 41 23.46 -9.14 -1.44
C SER A 41 22.93 -9.47 -0.05
N PRO A 42 22.75 -10.76 0.29
CA PRO A 42 22.10 -11.15 1.53
C PRO A 42 22.89 -10.79 2.77
N GLN A 43 24.22 -10.78 2.71
CA GLN A 43 25.09 -10.40 3.83
C GLN A 43 26.46 -9.90 3.34
N LEU A 44 26.83 -8.71 3.80
CA LEU A 44 28.23 -8.32 3.98
C LEU A 44 28.42 -8.10 5.49
N PRO A 45 29.58 -8.45 6.07
CA PRO A 45 29.84 -8.17 7.49
C PRO A 45 29.49 -6.71 7.81
N GLU A 46 28.64 -6.52 8.81
CA GLU A 46 28.24 -5.22 9.32
C GLU A 46 27.37 -4.33 8.39
N THR A 47 26.82 -4.86 7.28
CA THR A 47 25.90 -4.12 6.37
C THR A 47 24.56 -4.84 6.24
N VAL A 48 23.45 -4.10 6.24
CA VAL A 48 22.10 -4.68 6.12
C VAL A 48 21.81 -5.13 4.68
N GLY A 49 21.53 -6.42 4.47
CA GLY A 49 21.12 -6.94 3.17
C GLY A 49 19.63 -6.66 2.87
N VAL A 50 19.34 -6.06 1.72
CA VAL A 50 17.99 -5.71 1.25
C VAL A 50 17.62 -6.53 0.02
N LEU A 51 16.54 -7.32 0.11
CA LEU A 51 15.89 -7.91 -1.05
C LEU A 51 14.82 -6.94 -1.55
N ARG A 52 14.85 -6.63 -2.85
CA ARG A 52 13.81 -5.84 -3.51
C ARG A 52 13.37 -6.52 -4.80
N SER A 53 12.08 -6.82 -4.91
CA SER A 53 11.48 -7.40 -6.11
C SER A 53 10.00 -7.07 -6.16
N MET A 54 9.44 -6.82 -7.34
CA MET A 54 8.00 -6.71 -7.54
C MET A 54 7.43 -7.97 -8.22
N GLU A 55 8.27 -9.00 -8.41
CA GLU A 55 7.88 -10.26 -9.03
C GLU A 55 7.33 -11.26 -8.01
N SER A 56 6.34 -12.03 -8.41
CA SER A 56 5.67 -13.03 -7.57
C SER A 56 6.63 -14.13 -7.07
N ALA A 57 6.52 -14.49 -5.79
CA ALA A 57 7.23 -15.60 -5.19
C ALA A 57 6.80 -16.96 -5.78
N GLN A 58 5.62 -17.02 -6.41
CA GLN A 58 5.20 -18.21 -7.14
C GLN A 58 6.03 -18.46 -8.38
N TYR A 59 6.66 -17.45 -8.99
CA TYR A 59 7.60 -17.61 -10.11
C TYR A 59 9.04 -17.73 -9.63
N TYR A 60 9.40 -16.87 -8.67
CA TYR A 60 10.75 -16.72 -8.13
C TYR A 60 10.72 -16.99 -6.63
N ALA A 61 10.94 -18.24 -6.23
CA ALA A 61 10.80 -18.67 -4.84
C ALA A 61 11.66 -17.84 -3.86
N GLU A 62 12.78 -17.28 -4.33
CA GLU A 62 13.66 -16.37 -3.60
C GLU A 62 12.98 -15.08 -3.11
N ASN A 63 11.85 -14.69 -3.74
CA ASN A 63 11.06 -13.54 -3.34
C ASN A 63 10.13 -13.85 -2.16
N SER A 64 10.01 -15.12 -1.74
CA SER A 64 9.27 -15.43 -0.51
C SER A 64 10.02 -14.89 0.70
N MET A 65 9.29 -14.27 1.62
CA MET A 65 9.88 -13.67 2.82
C MET A 65 10.69 -14.71 3.61
N ASP A 66 10.15 -15.91 3.81
CA ASP A 66 10.83 -16.99 4.53
C ASP A 66 12.15 -17.40 3.88
N LEU A 67 12.18 -17.55 2.54
CA LEU A 67 13.41 -17.93 1.86
C LEU A 67 14.42 -16.78 1.84
N ALA A 68 13.95 -15.55 1.66
CA ALA A 68 14.79 -14.35 1.74
C ALA A 68 15.49 -14.25 3.11
N ARG A 69 14.74 -14.47 4.20
CA ARG A 69 15.31 -14.51 5.56
C ARG A 69 16.33 -15.63 5.71
N ARG A 70 16.01 -16.85 5.26
CA ARG A 70 16.94 -18.00 5.29
C ARG A 70 18.22 -17.73 4.49
N ARG A 71 18.14 -16.94 3.43
CA ARG A 71 19.30 -16.53 2.63
C ARG A 71 20.13 -15.43 3.28
N GLY A 72 19.64 -14.76 4.33
CA GLY A 72 20.37 -13.76 5.10
C GLY A 72 19.84 -12.32 4.98
N TYR A 73 18.84 -12.06 4.12
CA TYR A 73 18.30 -10.72 3.94
C TYR A 73 17.61 -10.21 5.22
N SER A 74 18.10 -9.10 5.75
CA SER A 74 17.53 -8.48 6.95
C SER A 74 16.36 -7.55 6.63
N ILE A 75 16.23 -7.08 5.38
CA ILE A 75 15.08 -6.31 4.90
C ILE A 75 14.54 -6.94 3.62
N VAL A 76 13.22 -7.13 3.55
CA VAL A 76 12.49 -7.63 2.38
C VAL A 76 11.51 -6.57 1.90
N MET A 77 11.56 -6.28 0.61
CA MET A 77 10.70 -5.34 -0.10
C MET A 77 10.05 -6.06 -1.29
N THR A 78 8.82 -6.53 -1.11
CA THR A 78 8.00 -7.10 -2.19
C THR A 78 6.63 -6.45 -2.29
N THR A 79 5.78 -6.93 -3.20
CA THR A 79 4.38 -6.48 -3.28
C THR A 79 3.59 -6.82 -2.02
N SER A 80 4.04 -7.79 -1.22
CA SER A 80 3.37 -8.15 0.03
C SER A 80 3.34 -6.98 1.00
N LEU A 81 2.16 -6.67 1.52
CA LEU A 81 1.94 -5.66 2.56
C LEU A 81 2.52 -6.10 3.92
N SER A 82 2.91 -7.37 4.04
CA SER A 82 3.63 -7.94 5.17
C SER A 82 5.16 -7.79 5.06
N SER A 83 5.68 -7.31 3.93
CA SER A 83 7.10 -6.93 3.79
C SER A 83 7.49 -5.85 4.80
N ASP A 84 8.79 -5.75 5.12
CA ASP A 84 9.31 -4.66 5.95
C ASP A 84 8.98 -3.29 5.35
N VAL A 85 9.16 -3.19 4.02
CA VAL A 85 8.83 -2.01 3.23
C VAL A 85 8.18 -2.47 1.92
N PRO A 86 6.84 -2.49 1.85
CA PRO A 86 6.13 -2.95 0.66
C PRO A 86 6.44 -2.11 -0.58
N ALA A 87 6.58 -2.74 -1.74
CA ALA A 87 6.78 -2.11 -3.03
C ALA A 87 5.68 -2.61 -3.98
N GLY A 88 4.51 -1.97 -3.91
CA GLY A 88 3.35 -2.29 -4.76
C GLY A 88 3.24 -1.38 -5.98
N TYR A 89 2.29 -1.71 -6.87
CA TYR A 89 2.01 -0.99 -8.10
C TYR A 89 0.97 0.15 -7.93
N PHE A 90 0.50 0.43 -6.72
CA PHE A 90 -0.52 1.47 -6.48
C PHE A 90 0.15 2.82 -6.24
N SER A 91 -0.25 3.86 -6.99
CA SER A 91 0.27 5.23 -6.82
C SER A 91 -0.65 6.27 -7.48
N TRP A 92 -0.87 7.39 -6.79
CA TRP A 92 -1.55 8.56 -7.37
C TRP A 92 -0.72 9.26 -8.45
N ALA A 93 0.61 9.17 -8.36
CA ALA A 93 1.52 9.82 -9.30
C ALA A 93 1.68 9.04 -10.61
N GLU A 94 1.56 7.70 -10.56
CA GLU A 94 1.71 6.84 -11.74
C GLU A 94 0.38 6.54 -12.44
N TYR A 95 -0.73 6.54 -11.69
CA TYR A 95 -2.06 6.18 -12.19
C TYR A 95 -3.06 7.29 -11.93
N ASP A 96 -3.64 7.84 -12.99
CA ASP A 96 -4.79 8.75 -12.90
C ASP A 96 -6.07 7.98 -12.55
N ILE A 97 -6.13 7.44 -11.34
CA ILE A 97 -7.23 6.58 -10.86
C ILE A 97 -8.54 7.35 -10.81
N MET A 98 -8.49 8.68 -10.70
CA MET A 98 -9.68 9.55 -10.71
C MET A 98 -9.97 10.16 -12.09
N ALA A 99 -9.32 9.67 -13.15
CA ALA A 99 -9.62 10.08 -14.52
C ALA A 99 -11.14 10.00 -14.81
N PRO A 100 -11.71 10.99 -15.52
CA PRO A 100 -13.12 11.00 -15.90
C PRO A 100 -13.54 9.72 -16.63
N LEU A 101 -14.79 9.32 -16.41
CA LEU A 101 -15.38 8.18 -17.13
C LEU A 101 -15.66 8.58 -18.58
N GLU A 102 -15.23 7.72 -19.51
CA GLU A 102 -15.61 7.81 -20.92
C GLU A 102 -16.81 6.90 -21.22
N PRO A 103 -17.64 7.23 -22.23
CA PRO A 103 -18.67 6.33 -22.72
C PRO A 103 -18.11 4.97 -23.13
N LYS A 104 -18.80 3.89 -22.71
CA LYS A 104 -18.44 2.52 -23.09
C LYS A 104 -19.02 2.20 -24.47
N THR A 105 -18.20 2.28 -25.51
CA THR A 105 -18.65 2.21 -26.91
C THR A 105 -18.44 0.85 -27.57
N GLU A 106 -17.64 -0.04 -27.00
CA GLU A 106 -17.34 -1.34 -27.61
C GLU A 106 -18.50 -2.32 -27.43
N LYS A 107 -18.74 -3.16 -28.44
CA LYS A 107 -19.83 -4.16 -28.43
C LYS A 107 -19.49 -5.38 -27.58
N ALA A 108 -18.21 -5.78 -27.54
CA ALA A 108 -17.75 -6.81 -26.63
C ALA A 108 -17.81 -6.27 -25.20
N LEU A 109 -18.19 -7.13 -24.24
CA LEU A 109 -18.39 -6.72 -22.87
C LEU A 109 -17.06 -6.40 -22.17
N ALA A 110 -16.03 -7.19 -22.49
CA ALA A 110 -14.74 -7.12 -21.85
C ALA A 110 -13.60 -7.05 -22.86
N ALA A 111 -12.46 -6.52 -22.41
CA ALA A 111 -11.19 -6.62 -23.12
C ALA A 111 -10.13 -7.34 -22.28
N ALA A 112 -9.27 -8.10 -22.94
CA ALA A 112 -8.13 -8.81 -22.36
C ALA A 112 -6.81 -8.38 -23.01
N PHE A 113 -5.79 -8.16 -22.18
CA PHE A 113 -4.42 -7.84 -22.61
C PHE A 113 -3.45 -8.83 -21.96
N ILE A 114 -3.61 -10.12 -22.31
CA ILE A 114 -2.86 -11.22 -21.71
C ILE A 114 -1.86 -11.78 -22.73
N SER A 115 -0.56 -11.66 -22.45
CA SER A 115 0.50 -12.12 -23.36
C SER A 115 1.31 -13.30 -22.84
N ASN A 116 1.26 -13.60 -21.54
CA ASN A 116 1.88 -14.79 -20.97
C ASN A 116 0.82 -15.90 -20.85
N CYS A 117 0.85 -16.89 -21.74
CA CYS A 117 -0.15 -17.96 -21.72
C CYS A 117 0.19 -19.09 -20.71
N GLY A 118 1.42 -19.11 -20.20
CA GLY A 118 1.90 -20.07 -19.18
C GLY A 118 1.85 -19.49 -17.77
N ALA A 119 0.73 -18.89 -17.39
CA ALA A 119 0.54 -18.36 -16.04
C ALA A 119 0.57 -19.48 -14.99
N ARG A 120 1.12 -19.24 -13.79
CA ARG A 120 1.08 -20.19 -12.66
C ARG A 120 -0.25 -20.07 -11.90
N ASN A 121 -1.37 -20.00 -12.63
CA ASN A 121 -2.73 -19.98 -12.10
C ASN A 121 -3.75 -20.45 -13.16
N PHE A 122 -5.04 -20.33 -12.86
CA PHE A 122 -6.13 -20.80 -13.71
C PHE A 122 -6.68 -19.73 -14.69
N ARG A 123 -5.95 -18.63 -14.93
CA ARG A 123 -6.52 -17.47 -15.64
C ARG A 123 -6.95 -17.74 -17.09
N LEU A 124 -6.26 -18.64 -17.79
CA LEU A 124 -6.66 -18.99 -19.16
C LEU A 124 -7.90 -19.86 -19.17
N GLN A 125 -8.00 -20.80 -18.23
CA GLN A 125 -9.20 -21.60 -18.04
C GLN A 125 -10.40 -20.71 -17.66
N ALA A 126 -10.18 -19.66 -16.86
CA ALA A 126 -11.20 -18.66 -16.55
C ALA A 126 -11.60 -17.84 -17.80
N LEU A 127 -10.64 -17.40 -18.62
CA LEU A 127 -10.91 -16.73 -19.89
C LEU A 127 -11.77 -17.59 -20.81
N GLU A 128 -11.36 -18.83 -21.06
CA GLU A 128 -12.11 -19.80 -21.86
C GLU A 128 -13.51 -20.07 -21.31
N ALA A 129 -13.64 -20.19 -19.98
CA ALA A 129 -14.92 -20.44 -19.34
C ALA A 129 -15.87 -19.23 -19.45
N LEU A 130 -15.35 -17.99 -19.40
CA LEU A 130 -16.14 -16.79 -19.66
C LEU A 130 -16.61 -16.75 -21.12
N GLU A 131 -15.73 -17.07 -22.08
CA GLU A 131 -16.09 -17.17 -23.50
C GLU A 131 -17.18 -18.24 -23.73
N LYS A 132 -17.05 -19.42 -23.11
CA LYS A 132 -18.06 -20.49 -23.15
C LYS A 132 -19.37 -20.10 -22.48
N ALA A 133 -19.33 -19.23 -21.48
CA ALA A 133 -20.51 -18.63 -20.85
C ALA A 133 -21.12 -17.48 -21.67
N ASP A 134 -20.71 -17.33 -22.94
CA ASP A 134 -21.21 -16.34 -23.89
C ASP A 134 -20.96 -14.89 -23.41
N ILE A 135 -19.77 -14.66 -22.84
CA ILE A 135 -19.21 -13.32 -22.66
C ILE A 135 -18.32 -13.02 -23.86
N LYS A 136 -18.71 -12.03 -24.67
CA LYS A 136 -17.87 -11.54 -25.78
C LYS A 136 -16.69 -10.77 -25.23
N ILE A 137 -15.48 -11.25 -25.51
CA ILE A 137 -14.22 -10.71 -25.02
C ILE A 137 -13.33 -10.40 -26.22
N ASP A 138 -12.87 -9.15 -26.33
CA ASP A 138 -11.83 -8.78 -27.28
C ASP A 138 -10.45 -8.96 -26.62
N SER A 139 -9.68 -9.93 -27.09
CA SER A 139 -8.31 -10.18 -26.61
C SER A 139 -7.30 -9.59 -27.58
N TYR A 140 -6.55 -8.60 -27.09
CA TYR A 140 -5.48 -7.91 -27.79
C TYR A 140 -4.09 -8.52 -27.50
N GLY A 141 -3.98 -9.28 -26.41
CA GLY A 141 -2.73 -9.93 -26.01
C GLY A 141 -2.43 -11.19 -26.84
N ASN A 142 -1.27 -11.79 -26.65
CA ASN A 142 -0.89 -13.00 -27.41
C ASN A 142 -1.79 -14.21 -27.10
N CYS A 143 -2.45 -14.27 -25.95
CA CYS A 143 -3.36 -15.35 -25.60
C CYS A 143 -4.76 -15.05 -26.14
N HIS A 144 -5.36 -16.01 -26.86
CA HIS A 144 -6.71 -15.89 -27.43
C HIS A 144 -6.87 -14.68 -28.37
N ARG A 145 -5.77 -14.21 -28.98
CA ARG A 145 -5.68 -13.01 -29.81
C ARG A 145 -6.72 -12.98 -30.94
N ASN A 146 -7.90 -12.44 -30.65
CA ASN A 146 -9.03 -12.38 -31.58
C ASN A 146 -9.31 -10.95 -32.04
N ARG A 147 -8.57 -9.97 -31.51
CA ARG A 147 -8.65 -8.56 -31.85
C ARG A 147 -7.26 -8.04 -32.15
N ASP A 148 -7.06 -7.60 -33.39
CA ASP A 148 -5.81 -6.99 -33.82
C ASP A 148 -5.81 -5.47 -33.64
N GLY A 149 -4.61 -4.90 -33.63
CA GLY A 149 -4.38 -3.46 -33.58
C GLY A 149 -3.33 -3.07 -32.54
N ARG A 150 -2.42 -2.17 -32.91
CA ARG A 150 -1.50 -1.54 -31.95
C ARG A 150 -2.25 -0.42 -31.24
N VAL A 151 -2.96 -0.78 -30.18
CA VAL A 151 -3.71 0.17 -29.35
C VAL A 151 -2.91 0.55 -28.09
N GLU A 152 -3.09 1.79 -27.62
CA GLU A 152 -2.70 2.13 -26.25
C GLU A 152 -3.71 1.46 -25.30
N LYS A 153 -3.21 0.65 -24.36
CA LYS A 153 -4.01 -0.25 -23.53
C LYS A 153 -5.06 0.49 -22.73
N VAL A 154 -4.70 1.56 -22.03
CA VAL A 154 -5.66 2.27 -21.16
C VAL A 154 -6.73 2.97 -22.01
N GLN A 155 -6.35 3.61 -23.12
CA GLN A 155 -7.31 4.22 -24.05
C GLN A 155 -8.26 3.19 -24.67
N ALA A 156 -7.79 1.98 -24.94
CA ALA A 156 -8.66 0.90 -25.39
C ALA A 156 -9.64 0.49 -24.28
N LEU A 157 -9.13 0.21 -23.07
CA LEU A 157 -9.94 -0.22 -21.93
C LEU A 157 -11.06 0.78 -21.61
N LYS A 158 -10.82 2.10 -21.74
CA LYS A 158 -11.83 3.15 -21.49
C LYS A 158 -13.16 2.91 -22.21
N ARG A 159 -13.16 2.23 -23.36
CA ARG A 159 -14.35 1.95 -24.17
C ARG A 159 -15.09 0.66 -23.81
N TYR A 160 -14.54 -0.18 -22.94
CA TYR A 160 -15.15 -1.44 -22.50
C TYR A 160 -15.78 -1.31 -21.12
N LYS A 161 -16.93 -1.97 -20.89
CA LYS A 161 -17.56 -2.02 -19.56
C LYS A 161 -16.68 -2.76 -18.55
N PHE A 162 -16.02 -3.84 -18.98
CA PHE A 162 -15.17 -4.70 -18.15
C PHE A 162 -13.73 -4.79 -18.67
N SER A 163 -12.78 -4.92 -17.75
CA SER A 163 -11.36 -5.17 -18.05
C SER A 163 -10.92 -6.46 -17.38
N LEU A 164 -10.36 -7.42 -18.12
CA LEU A 164 -9.85 -8.67 -17.54
C LEU A 164 -8.47 -8.44 -16.92
N ALA A 165 -8.45 -8.09 -15.63
CA ALA A 165 -7.26 -7.83 -14.83
C ALA A 165 -6.72 -9.15 -14.24
N PHE A 166 -6.30 -10.07 -15.12
CA PHE A 166 -5.86 -11.40 -14.73
C PHE A 166 -4.34 -11.43 -14.47
N GLU A 167 -3.95 -11.67 -13.22
CA GLU A 167 -2.56 -11.77 -12.79
C GLU A 167 -1.90 -13.07 -13.22
N ASN A 168 -0.56 -13.10 -13.18
CA ASN A 168 0.22 -14.29 -13.55
C ASN A 168 0.20 -15.39 -12.48
N SER A 169 -0.17 -15.06 -11.25
CA SER A 169 -0.16 -15.90 -10.06
C SER A 169 -1.23 -15.43 -9.08
N ASN A 170 -1.63 -16.32 -8.17
CA ASN A 170 -2.63 -16.01 -7.14
C ASN A 170 -1.93 -15.84 -5.78
N GLU A 171 -1.12 -14.79 -5.65
CA GLU A 171 -0.35 -14.47 -4.44
C GLU A 171 -1.00 -13.33 -3.65
N GLU A 172 -1.00 -13.42 -2.33
CA GLU A 172 -1.55 -12.37 -1.47
C GLU A 172 -0.87 -11.02 -1.76
N ASP A 173 -1.66 -9.95 -1.85
CA ASP A 173 -1.23 -8.58 -2.15
C ASP A 173 -0.54 -8.39 -3.52
N TYR A 174 -0.43 -9.43 -4.36
CA TYR A 174 0.11 -9.32 -5.72
C TYR A 174 -0.92 -8.70 -6.67
N VAL A 175 -1.02 -7.37 -6.60
CA VAL A 175 -1.91 -6.54 -7.40
C VAL A 175 -1.08 -5.59 -8.24
N THR A 176 -1.14 -5.76 -9.57
CA THR A 176 -0.23 -5.09 -10.51
C THR A 176 -0.91 -4.00 -11.33
N GLU A 177 -0.20 -3.45 -12.32
CA GLU A 177 -0.71 -2.45 -13.26
C GLU A 177 -2.03 -2.87 -13.92
N LYS A 178 -2.30 -4.18 -14.06
CA LYS A 178 -3.54 -4.68 -14.70
C LYS A 178 -4.79 -4.21 -13.96
N PHE A 179 -4.77 -4.29 -12.63
CA PHE A 179 -5.88 -3.84 -11.81
C PHE A 179 -5.97 -2.31 -11.82
N LEU A 180 -4.84 -1.61 -11.57
CA LEU A 180 -4.83 -0.15 -11.50
C LEU A 180 -5.21 0.51 -12.84
N GLN A 181 -4.74 -0.01 -13.98
CA GLN A 181 -5.12 0.48 -15.31
C GLN A 181 -6.62 0.29 -15.60
N SER A 182 -7.25 -0.74 -15.02
CA SER A 182 -8.70 -0.93 -15.12
C SER A 182 -9.44 0.19 -14.37
N LEU A 183 -8.96 0.54 -13.17
CA LEU A 183 -9.50 1.67 -12.41
C LEU A 183 -9.31 3.00 -13.14
N VAL A 184 -8.12 3.27 -13.70
CA VAL A 184 -7.86 4.46 -14.53
C VAL A 184 -8.84 4.54 -15.68
N ALA A 185 -9.03 3.44 -16.42
CA ALA A 185 -9.96 3.37 -17.55
C ALA A 185 -11.44 3.51 -17.15
N GLY A 186 -11.75 3.41 -15.85
CA GLY A 186 -13.13 3.41 -15.38
C GLY A 186 -13.92 2.21 -15.87
N SER A 187 -13.23 1.09 -16.08
CA SER A 187 -13.83 -0.19 -16.47
C SER A 187 -13.80 -1.12 -15.27
N VAL A 188 -14.87 -1.86 -15.04
CA VAL A 188 -14.97 -2.75 -13.89
C VAL A 188 -13.95 -3.89 -14.04
N PRO A 189 -12.93 -4.00 -13.18
CA PRO A 189 -11.97 -5.09 -13.24
C PRO A 189 -12.64 -6.43 -12.92
N VAL A 190 -12.46 -7.40 -13.80
CA VAL A 190 -12.70 -8.82 -13.53
C VAL A 190 -11.35 -9.45 -13.22
N VAL A 191 -11.19 -10.02 -12.03
CA VAL A 191 -9.89 -10.37 -11.45
C VAL A 191 -9.76 -11.88 -11.29
N VAL A 192 -8.61 -12.39 -11.71
CA VAL A 192 -8.01 -13.66 -11.27
C VAL A 192 -6.64 -13.29 -10.73
N GLY A 193 -6.37 -13.47 -9.44
CA GLY A 193 -5.12 -12.99 -8.84
C GLY A 193 -5.13 -13.09 -7.31
N ALA A 194 -4.74 -12.00 -6.64
CA ALA A 194 -4.62 -11.95 -5.19
C ALA A 194 -5.91 -12.38 -4.47
N PRO A 195 -5.87 -13.38 -3.56
CA PRO A 195 -7.06 -13.84 -2.84
C PRO A 195 -7.77 -12.73 -2.05
N ASN A 196 -7.00 -11.73 -1.61
CA ASN A 196 -7.46 -10.58 -0.85
C ASN A 196 -7.68 -9.31 -1.70
N ILE A 197 -7.93 -9.43 -3.02
CA ILE A 197 -8.12 -8.27 -3.92
C ILE A 197 -9.15 -7.24 -3.42
N GLN A 198 -10.11 -7.63 -2.57
CA GLN A 198 -11.07 -6.70 -1.98
C GLN A 198 -10.42 -5.65 -1.06
N ASP A 199 -9.24 -5.94 -0.49
CA ASP A 199 -8.44 -4.97 0.27
C ASP A 199 -7.97 -3.78 -0.61
N PHE A 200 -7.94 -3.99 -1.93
CA PHE A 200 -7.48 -3.05 -2.96
C PHE A 200 -8.65 -2.38 -3.72
N ALA A 201 -9.90 -2.72 -3.39
CA ALA A 201 -11.06 -2.19 -4.10
C ALA A 201 -11.35 -0.73 -3.68
N PRO A 202 -11.57 0.20 -4.62
CA PRO A 202 -11.98 1.58 -4.27
C PRO A 202 -13.34 1.62 -3.57
N SER A 203 -14.26 0.70 -3.90
CA SER A 203 -15.51 0.44 -3.18
C SER A 203 -15.88 -1.06 -3.23
N PRO A 204 -16.76 -1.57 -2.35
CA PRO A 204 -17.07 -3.01 -2.26
C PRO A 204 -17.53 -3.67 -3.57
N ASP A 205 -18.30 -2.94 -4.38
CA ASP A 205 -18.89 -3.44 -5.64
C ASP A 205 -18.11 -3.02 -6.88
N SER A 206 -16.89 -2.49 -6.71
CA SER A 206 -16.09 -1.95 -7.82
C SER A 206 -15.33 -3.00 -8.64
N LEU A 207 -15.38 -4.28 -8.28
CA LEU A 207 -14.69 -5.35 -8.97
C LEU A 207 -15.48 -6.66 -8.96
N LEU A 208 -15.15 -7.56 -9.88
CA LEU A 208 -15.63 -8.93 -9.92
C LEU A 208 -14.45 -9.88 -9.73
N HIS A 209 -14.47 -10.71 -8.68
CA HIS A 209 -13.38 -11.62 -8.37
C HIS A 209 -13.75 -13.07 -8.70
N ILE A 210 -13.02 -13.69 -9.61
CA ILE A 210 -13.06 -15.13 -9.88
C ILE A 210 -11.99 -15.78 -8.99
N ARG A 211 -12.39 -16.33 -7.84
CA ARG A 211 -11.47 -16.96 -6.87
C ARG A 211 -11.07 -18.35 -7.32
N GLU A 212 -11.99 -19.03 -7.98
CA GLU A 212 -11.84 -20.38 -8.50
C GLU A 212 -12.75 -20.57 -9.73
N LEU A 213 -12.50 -21.63 -10.51
CA LEU A 213 -13.20 -21.85 -11.79
C LEU A 213 -14.72 -21.99 -11.65
N LYS A 214 -15.21 -22.49 -10.50
CA LYS A 214 -16.66 -22.62 -10.26
C LYS A 214 -17.38 -21.28 -10.13
N ASP A 215 -16.65 -20.18 -9.90
CA ASP A 215 -17.21 -18.83 -9.81
C ASP A 215 -17.52 -18.24 -11.19
N VAL A 216 -16.94 -18.79 -12.27
CA VAL A 216 -17.02 -18.17 -13.60
C VAL A 216 -18.47 -18.00 -14.07
N GLU A 217 -19.34 -18.98 -13.83
CA GLU A 217 -20.75 -18.90 -14.25
C GLU A 217 -21.51 -17.78 -13.53
N SER A 218 -21.31 -17.63 -12.21
CA SER A 218 -21.97 -16.56 -11.43
C SER A 218 -21.42 -15.19 -11.80
N ILE A 219 -20.12 -15.09 -12.08
CA ILE A 219 -19.46 -13.87 -12.55
C ILE A 219 -19.95 -13.50 -13.95
N ALA A 220 -20.07 -14.45 -14.88
CA ALA A 220 -20.62 -14.22 -16.21
C ALA A 220 -22.08 -13.71 -16.14
N LYS A 221 -22.91 -14.30 -15.27
CA LYS A 221 -24.28 -13.82 -15.01
C LYS A 221 -24.28 -12.37 -14.50
N THR A 222 -23.38 -12.05 -13.58
CA THR A 222 -23.23 -10.69 -13.03
C THR A 222 -22.77 -9.71 -14.10
N MET A 223 -21.81 -10.09 -14.96
CA MET A 223 -21.36 -9.26 -16.08
C MET A 223 -22.49 -8.95 -17.06
N LYS A 224 -23.32 -9.95 -17.41
CA LYS A 224 -24.49 -9.75 -18.29
C LYS A 224 -25.54 -8.85 -17.63
N TYR A 225 -25.82 -9.05 -16.34
CA TYR A 225 -26.73 -8.21 -15.57
C TYR A 225 -26.29 -6.74 -15.56
N LEU A 226 -25.04 -6.48 -15.18
CA LEU A 226 -24.46 -5.14 -15.17
C LEU A 226 -24.38 -4.54 -16.59
N ALA A 227 -24.09 -5.34 -17.60
CA ALA A 227 -24.07 -4.85 -18.98
C ALA A 227 -25.44 -4.36 -19.46
N GLY A 228 -26.52 -5.04 -19.06
CA GLY A 228 -27.91 -4.72 -19.43
C GLY A 228 -28.64 -3.78 -18.46
N ASN A 229 -28.00 -3.37 -17.35
CA ASN A 229 -28.59 -2.49 -16.35
C ASN A 229 -27.63 -1.34 -16.03
N ASP A 230 -27.86 -0.18 -16.64
CA ASP A 230 -26.99 1.00 -16.48
C ASP A 230 -27.00 1.55 -15.05
N GLU A 231 -28.12 1.45 -14.31
CA GLU A 231 -28.16 1.87 -12.91
C GLU A 231 -27.21 1.00 -12.07
N ALA A 232 -27.33 -0.33 -12.20
CA ALA A 232 -26.47 -1.26 -11.48
C ALA A 232 -25.00 -1.10 -11.89
N TYR A 233 -24.71 -0.92 -13.19
CA TYR A 233 -23.35 -0.63 -13.65
C TYR A 233 -22.81 0.67 -13.06
N ASN A 234 -23.59 1.74 -13.07
CA ASN A 234 -23.17 3.04 -12.56
C ASN A 234 -22.85 2.99 -11.05
N GLN A 235 -23.53 2.14 -10.26
CA GLN A 235 -23.15 1.94 -8.86
C GLN A 235 -21.73 1.39 -8.70
N THR A 236 -21.28 0.48 -9.58
CA THR A 236 -19.93 -0.12 -9.49
C THR A 236 -18.81 0.90 -9.73
N VAL A 237 -19.07 1.96 -10.49
CA VAL A 237 -18.11 3.02 -10.83
C VAL A 237 -18.39 4.35 -10.12
N ARG A 238 -19.38 4.38 -9.22
CA ARG A 238 -19.82 5.60 -8.50
C ARG A 238 -18.72 6.28 -7.69
N TRP A 239 -17.75 5.49 -7.20
CA TRP A 239 -16.56 5.97 -6.49
C TRP A 239 -15.72 6.96 -7.32
N LYS A 240 -15.84 6.96 -8.65
CA LYS A 240 -15.19 7.97 -9.52
C LYS A 240 -15.71 9.38 -9.31
N PHE A 241 -16.94 9.52 -8.81
CA PHE A 241 -17.59 10.80 -8.57
C PHE A 241 -17.57 11.18 -7.09
N GLU A 242 -17.84 10.21 -6.21
CA GLU A 242 -17.92 10.46 -4.75
C GLU A 242 -16.56 10.37 -4.06
N GLY A 243 -15.56 9.83 -4.77
CA GLY A 243 -14.26 9.47 -4.22
C GLY A 243 -14.25 8.02 -3.69
N PRO A 244 -13.06 7.40 -3.63
CA PRO A 244 -12.92 6.05 -3.12
C PRO A 244 -13.03 6.01 -1.59
N SER A 245 -13.20 4.81 -1.05
CA SER A 245 -13.20 4.54 0.39
C SER A 245 -11.92 5.04 1.08
N ASP A 246 -12.03 5.35 2.38
CA ASP A 246 -10.88 5.73 3.19
C ASP A 246 -9.83 4.62 3.27
N SER A 247 -10.24 3.36 3.26
CA SER A 247 -9.32 2.21 3.23
C SER A 247 -8.49 2.20 1.94
N PHE A 248 -9.11 2.47 0.80
CA PHE A 248 -8.40 2.58 -0.48
C PHE A 248 -7.45 3.77 -0.49
N LYS A 249 -7.90 4.95 -0.02
CA LYS A 249 -7.02 6.12 0.12
C LYS A 249 -5.82 5.81 1.00
N ALA A 250 -6.05 5.24 2.18
CA ALA A 250 -5.00 4.83 3.11
C ALA A 250 -4.04 3.79 2.49
N LEU A 251 -4.49 2.93 1.57
CA LEU A 251 -3.60 2.04 0.84
C LEU A 251 -2.74 2.81 -0.17
N VAL A 252 -3.36 3.57 -1.07
CA VAL A 252 -2.65 4.25 -2.18
C VAL A 252 -1.73 5.36 -1.67
N ASP A 253 -2.10 6.06 -0.59
CA ASP A 253 -1.29 7.12 0.02
C ASP A 253 0.06 6.62 0.55
N MET A 254 0.25 5.32 0.73
CA MET A 254 1.56 4.76 1.06
C MET A 254 2.61 5.10 -0.01
N ALA A 255 2.19 5.22 -1.27
CA ALA A 255 3.06 5.60 -2.38
C ALA A 255 3.29 7.12 -2.51
N ALA A 256 2.62 7.95 -1.68
CA ALA A 256 2.96 9.37 -1.57
C ALA A 256 4.41 9.58 -1.09
N VAL A 257 5.00 8.56 -0.46
CA VAL A 257 6.43 8.48 -0.18
C VAL A 257 7.02 7.33 -1.00
N HIS A 258 7.95 7.68 -1.89
CA HIS A 258 8.62 6.72 -2.75
C HIS A 258 9.25 5.57 -1.92
N SER A 259 9.18 4.35 -2.45
CA SER A 259 9.62 3.12 -1.75
C SER A 259 11.05 3.20 -1.21
N SER A 260 11.96 3.85 -1.94
CA SER A 260 13.33 4.12 -1.49
C SER A 260 13.37 5.02 -0.25
N CYS A 261 12.56 6.08 -0.17
CA CYS A 261 12.51 6.93 1.01
C CYS A 261 11.87 6.21 2.20
N ARG A 262 10.85 5.37 1.95
CA ARG A 262 10.27 4.50 3.00
C ARG A 262 11.30 3.52 3.56
N LEU A 263 12.20 2.98 2.72
CA LEU A 263 13.35 2.19 3.18
C LEU A 263 14.28 3.01 4.08
N CYS A 264 14.62 4.24 3.70
CA CYS A 264 15.44 5.12 4.54
C CYS A 264 14.77 5.42 5.89
N ILE A 265 13.46 5.69 5.89
CA ILE A 265 12.69 5.91 7.13
C ILE A 265 12.70 4.63 8.00
N TYR A 266 12.52 3.45 7.40
CA TYR A 266 12.57 2.18 8.11
C TYR A 266 13.94 1.97 8.76
N LEU A 267 15.03 2.10 8.00
CA LEU A 267 16.40 1.97 8.48
C LEU A 267 16.71 2.97 9.60
N ALA A 268 16.41 4.25 9.38
CA ALA A 268 16.64 5.29 10.37
C ALA A 268 15.81 5.06 11.64
N THR A 269 14.60 4.50 11.52
CA THR A 269 13.77 4.11 12.68
C THR A 269 14.46 2.99 13.46
N LYS A 270 14.97 1.95 12.79
CA LYS A 270 15.69 0.85 13.43
C LYS A 270 16.99 1.27 14.11
N ILE A 271 17.71 2.21 13.49
CA ILE A 271 18.94 2.78 14.07
C ILE A 271 18.58 3.59 15.33
N ARG A 272 17.59 4.49 15.25
CA ARG A 272 17.10 5.28 16.39
C ARG A 272 16.64 4.39 17.55
N GLU A 273 15.90 3.32 17.27
CA GLU A 273 15.48 2.32 18.26
C GLU A 273 16.67 1.62 18.94
N LYS A 274 17.77 1.38 18.22
CA LYS A 274 19.01 0.82 18.80
C LYS A 274 19.73 1.83 19.69
N GLU A 275 19.80 3.08 19.27
CA GLU A 275 20.47 4.16 20.01
C GLU A 275 19.76 4.47 21.32
N GLU A 276 18.44 4.52 21.31
CA GLU A 276 17.63 4.82 22.50
C GLU A 276 17.73 3.74 23.59
N LYS A 277 18.24 2.55 23.28
CA LYS A 277 18.55 1.51 24.27
C LYS A 277 19.83 1.80 25.05
N ARG A 278 20.64 2.79 24.64
CA ARG A 278 21.87 3.16 25.34
C ARG A 278 21.56 3.86 26.67
N PRO A 279 22.39 3.70 27.72
CA PRO A 279 22.11 4.24 29.06
C PRO A 279 21.82 5.75 29.13
N VAL A 280 22.38 6.53 28.21
CA VAL A 280 22.15 7.98 28.14
C VAL A 280 20.69 8.34 27.85
N PHE A 281 19.97 7.51 27.08
CA PHE A 281 18.58 7.73 26.71
C PHE A 281 17.59 7.10 27.69
N LEU A 282 18.00 6.07 28.44
CA LEU A 282 17.18 5.43 29.47
C LEU A 282 16.84 6.36 30.65
N LYS A 283 17.58 7.47 30.81
CA LYS A 283 17.31 8.49 31.83
C LYS A 283 16.16 9.44 31.46
N ARG A 284 15.64 9.39 30.23
CA ARG A 284 14.54 10.25 29.79
C ARG A 284 13.23 9.83 30.46
N PRO A 285 12.53 10.71 31.19
CA PRO A 285 11.28 10.35 31.84
C PRO A 285 10.18 10.17 30.80
N CYS A 286 9.67 8.94 30.67
CA CYS A 286 8.53 8.60 29.81
C CYS A 286 7.17 8.74 30.50
N LYS A 287 7.19 8.97 31.82
CA LYS A 287 6.02 9.28 32.62
C LYS A 287 6.41 10.15 33.81
N CYS A 288 5.48 10.95 34.29
CA CYS A 288 5.64 11.76 35.50
C CYS A 288 4.43 11.54 36.40
N THR A 289 4.66 11.15 37.65
CA THR A 289 3.59 10.95 38.64
C THR A 289 3.63 12.08 39.66
N ARG A 290 2.48 12.76 39.83
CA ARG A 290 2.28 13.75 40.89
C ARG A 290 1.01 13.38 41.64
N SER A 291 1.13 13.12 42.94
CA SER A 291 0.03 12.64 43.79
C SER A 291 -0.59 11.35 43.24
N LEU A 292 -1.87 11.36 42.85
CA LEU A 292 -2.60 10.21 42.33
C LEU A 292 -2.66 10.16 40.79
N GLU A 293 -2.01 11.09 40.11
CA GLU A 293 -2.09 11.23 38.65
C GLU A 293 -0.74 10.97 37.99
N THR A 294 -0.75 10.17 36.93
CA THR A 294 0.43 9.93 36.10
C THR A 294 0.18 10.50 34.71
N VAL A 295 1.12 11.29 34.21
CA VAL A 295 1.13 11.76 32.82
C VAL A 295 2.12 10.90 32.04
N TYR A 296 1.64 10.26 30.98
CA TYR A 296 2.41 9.45 30.04
C TYR A 296 2.86 10.29 28.86
N HIS A 297 4.13 10.18 28.49
CA HIS A 297 4.70 10.82 27.30
C HIS A 297 4.76 9.81 26.16
N LEU A 298 4.05 10.09 25.08
CA LEU A 298 3.95 9.27 23.88
C LEU A 298 4.57 10.02 22.69
N TYR A 299 4.95 9.28 21.66
CA TYR A 299 5.42 9.83 20.38
C TYR A 299 4.50 9.41 19.26
N VAL A 300 4.12 10.35 18.40
CA VAL A 300 3.26 10.06 17.26
C VAL A 300 3.83 10.71 16.01
N ARG A 301 3.90 9.98 14.90
CA ARG A 301 4.23 10.54 13.58
C ARG A 301 3.18 10.15 12.56
N GLU A 302 3.01 10.98 11.54
CA GLU A 302 2.29 10.55 10.35
C GLU A 302 3.06 9.41 9.65
N ARG A 303 2.35 8.37 9.20
CA ARG A 303 2.94 7.31 8.37
C ARG A 303 3.67 7.93 7.17
N GLY A 304 4.92 7.52 6.95
CA GLY A 304 5.76 8.07 5.87
C GLY A 304 6.57 9.31 6.26
N ARG A 305 6.46 9.79 7.50
CA ARG A 305 7.41 10.74 8.11
C ARG A 305 8.36 10.03 9.05
N PHE A 306 9.52 10.64 9.30
CA PHE A 306 10.49 10.13 10.26
C PHE A 306 10.34 10.76 11.65
N GLU A 307 10.23 12.09 11.68
CA GLU A 307 10.13 12.86 12.92
C GLU A 307 8.81 12.62 13.65
N MET A 308 8.90 12.66 14.98
CA MET A 308 7.79 12.33 15.88
C MET A 308 7.42 13.54 16.74
N GLU A 309 6.12 13.70 16.95
CA GLU A 309 5.53 14.69 17.83
C GLU A 309 5.29 14.12 19.22
N SER A 310 5.50 14.95 20.24
CA SER A 310 5.21 14.59 21.63
C SER A 310 3.72 14.75 21.93
N ILE A 311 3.13 13.69 22.50
CA ILE A 311 1.75 13.65 22.99
C ILE A 311 1.78 13.29 24.48
N PHE A 312 0.91 13.91 25.27
CA PHE A 312 0.83 13.67 26.71
C PHE A 312 -0.58 13.24 27.10
N LEU A 313 -0.70 12.07 27.73
CA LEU A 313 -1.99 11.55 28.22
C LEU A 313 -1.94 11.35 29.74
N ARG A 314 -3.04 11.69 30.41
CA ARG A 314 -3.21 11.49 31.86
C ARG A 314 -3.74 10.10 32.13
N SER A 315 -3.35 9.49 33.26
CA SER A 315 -3.79 8.16 33.69
C SER A 315 -5.31 8.04 33.80
N SER A 316 -6.00 9.13 34.13
CA SER A 316 -7.47 9.20 34.17
C SER A 316 -8.15 9.27 32.80
N LYS A 317 -7.37 9.39 31.71
CA LYS A 317 -7.84 9.53 30.32
C LYS A 317 -7.02 8.65 29.36
N LEU A 318 -6.63 7.45 29.78
CA LEU A 318 -5.99 6.47 28.90
C LEU A 318 -7.02 5.72 28.06
N THR A 319 -7.70 6.45 27.17
CA THR A 319 -8.68 5.88 26.24
C THR A 319 -8.24 6.10 24.80
N LEU A 320 -8.75 5.29 23.88
CA LEU A 320 -8.50 5.43 22.45
C LEU A 320 -9.02 6.78 21.92
N GLU A 321 -10.18 7.23 22.40
CA GLU A 321 -10.75 8.54 22.08
C GLU A 321 -9.84 9.68 22.54
N ALA A 322 -9.31 9.60 23.76
CA ALA A 322 -8.39 10.62 24.28
C ALA A 322 -7.09 10.67 23.48
N LEU A 323 -6.57 9.52 23.03
CA LEU A 323 -5.44 9.48 22.10
C LEU A 323 -5.77 10.16 20.78
N GLU A 324 -6.90 9.83 20.16
CA GLU A 324 -7.33 10.40 18.89
C GLU A 324 -7.46 11.93 18.95
N LEU A 325 -8.15 12.43 19.98
CA LEU A 325 -8.31 13.87 20.21
C LEU A 325 -6.97 14.57 20.47
N ALA A 326 -6.07 13.95 21.24
CA ALA A 326 -4.76 14.52 21.50
C ALA A 326 -3.90 14.59 20.22
N VAL A 327 -3.96 13.56 19.37
CA VAL A 327 -3.25 13.53 18.08
C VAL A 327 -3.83 14.60 17.15
N LEU A 328 -5.15 14.67 16.97
CA LEU A 328 -5.79 15.71 16.15
C LEU A 328 -5.40 17.11 16.63
N SER A 329 -5.59 17.40 17.93
CA SER A 329 -5.28 18.70 18.51
C SER A 329 -3.81 19.10 18.31
N LYS A 330 -2.88 18.15 18.51
CA LYS A 330 -1.45 18.40 18.29
C LYS A 330 -1.15 18.70 16.83
N PHE A 331 -1.60 17.87 15.89
CA PHE A 331 -1.29 18.04 14.48
C PHE A 331 -1.99 19.28 13.87
N GLU A 332 -3.20 19.60 14.30
CA GLU A 332 -3.89 20.85 13.95
C GLU A 332 -3.15 22.09 14.47
N SER A 333 -2.64 22.06 15.71
CA SER A 333 -1.86 23.18 16.27
C SER A 333 -0.58 23.47 15.50
N LEU A 334 -0.01 22.45 14.85
CA LEU A 334 1.16 22.55 14.00
C LEU A 334 0.83 23.00 12.57
N LYS A 335 -0.46 23.20 12.25
CA LYS A 335 -0.96 23.39 10.87
C LYS A 335 -0.44 22.30 9.94
N HIS A 336 -0.47 21.05 10.43
CA HIS A 336 0.10 19.92 9.73
C HIS A 336 -0.57 19.68 8.39
N VAL A 337 0.25 19.49 7.35
CA VAL A 337 -0.20 19.09 6.02
C VAL A 337 0.14 17.61 5.81
N PRO A 338 -0.88 16.73 5.64
CA PRO A 338 -0.63 15.32 5.38
C PRO A 338 0.26 15.10 4.15
N ILE A 339 1.16 14.12 4.23
CA ILE A 339 2.12 13.80 3.15
C ILE A 339 1.46 13.48 1.82
N TRP A 340 0.24 12.94 1.85
CA TRP A 340 -0.52 12.57 0.65
C TRP A 340 -1.20 13.76 -0.03
N LYS A 341 -1.36 14.90 0.65
CA LYS A 341 -2.13 16.03 0.13
C LYS A 341 -1.61 16.58 -1.20
N PRO A 342 -0.29 16.78 -1.43
CA PRO A 342 0.20 17.21 -2.73
C PRO A 342 0.06 16.13 -3.82
N GLU A 343 0.13 14.85 -3.44
CA GLU A 343 0.15 13.71 -4.38
C GLU A 343 -1.26 13.28 -4.83
N ARG A 344 -2.27 13.44 -3.97
CA ARG A 344 -3.65 13.10 -4.33
C ARG A 344 -4.20 14.02 -5.43
N PRO A 345 -5.04 13.50 -6.35
CA PRO A 345 -5.80 14.32 -7.29
C PRO A 345 -6.65 15.38 -6.58
N GLU A 346 -6.74 16.58 -7.16
CA GLU A 346 -7.47 17.72 -6.58
C GLU A 346 -8.92 17.39 -6.21
N SER A 347 -9.57 16.57 -7.03
CA SER A 347 -10.95 16.10 -6.81
C SER A 347 -11.18 15.37 -5.48
N ILE A 348 -10.13 14.85 -4.85
CA ILE A 348 -10.20 14.06 -3.62
C ILE A 348 -9.25 14.51 -2.50
N ARG A 349 -8.62 15.69 -2.62
CA ARG A 349 -7.71 16.24 -1.57
C ARG A 349 -8.46 16.62 -0.29
N GLY A 350 -9.74 16.97 -0.40
CA GLY A 350 -10.52 17.49 0.72
C GLY A 350 -10.03 18.86 1.22
N GLY A 351 -10.53 19.27 2.38
CA GLY A 351 -10.16 20.54 3.03
C GLY A 351 -8.90 20.41 3.90
N ASP A 352 -8.76 21.32 4.88
CA ASP A 352 -7.65 21.32 5.85
C ASP A 352 -7.95 20.55 7.14
N LYS A 353 -9.19 20.07 7.29
CA LYS A 353 -9.58 19.27 8.45
C LYS A 353 -8.91 17.90 8.41
N LEU A 354 -8.16 17.57 9.45
CA LEU A 354 -7.55 16.26 9.61
C LEU A 354 -8.60 15.23 10.03
N LYS A 355 -8.57 14.07 9.38
CA LYS A 355 -9.36 12.90 9.76
C LYS A 355 -8.42 11.72 9.97
N ILE A 356 -8.49 11.12 11.15
CA ILE A 356 -7.69 9.94 11.48
C ILE A 356 -8.41 8.70 10.95
N TYR A 357 -7.68 7.88 10.19
CA TYR A 357 -8.14 6.57 9.75
C TYR A 357 -7.71 5.48 10.74
N ARG A 358 -6.43 5.51 11.14
CA ARG A 358 -5.82 4.53 12.05
C ARG A 358 -4.71 5.18 12.87
N ILE A 359 -4.56 4.70 14.11
CA ILE A 359 -3.38 4.91 14.96
C ILE A 359 -2.90 3.52 15.38
N TYR A 360 -1.62 3.22 15.20
CA TYR A 360 -1.04 1.91 15.52
C TYR A 360 0.40 2.05 16.02
N PRO A 361 0.92 1.10 16.83
CA PRO A 361 2.30 1.14 17.28
C PRO A 361 3.31 1.09 16.13
N VAL A 362 4.41 1.84 16.26
CA VAL A 362 5.52 1.77 15.31
C VAL A 362 6.08 0.34 15.25
N GLY A 363 6.44 -0.12 14.06
CA GLY A 363 7.01 -1.45 13.82
C GLY A 363 6.01 -2.49 13.29
N LYS A 364 4.74 -2.12 13.15
CA LYS A 364 3.72 -2.93 12.45
C LYS A 364 3.95 -2.94 10.94
N THR A 365 3.68 -4.07 10.30
CA THR A 365 3.64 -4.15 8.83
C THR A 365 2.46 -3.35 8.27
N GLN A 366 2.43 -3.08 6.97
CA GLN A 366 1.28 -2.37 6.38
C GLN A 366 0.03 -3.24 6.37
N LYS A 367 0.18 -4.57 6.23
CA LYS A 367 -0.93 -5.52 6.40
C LYS A 367 -1.54 -5.42 7.79
N GLU A 368 -0.70 -5.39 8.81
CA GLU A 368 -1.15 -5.19 10.19
C GLU A 368 -1.83 -3.84 10.38
N ALA A 369 -1.16 -2.76 10.01
CA ALA A 369 -1.64 -1.39 10.23
C ALA A 369 -2.99 -1.10 9.56
N LEU A 370 -3.21 -1.63 8.36
CA LEU A 370 -4.41 -1.35 7.57
C LEU A 370 -5.57 -2.31 7.87
N TYR A 371 -5.28 -3.59 8.12
CA TYR A 371 -6.32 -4.63 8.05
C TYR A 371 -6.44 -5.53 9.28
N THR A 372 -5.39 -5.75 10.07
CA THR A 372 -5.45 -6.76 11.17
C THR A 372 -5.27 -6.19 12.57
N PHE A 373 -4.45 -5.15 12.74
CA PHE A 373 -4.21 -4.56 14.05
C PHE A 373 -5.33 -3.61 14.47
N ARG A 374 -5.78 -3.79 15.71
CA ARG A 374 -6.62 -2.84 16.46
C ARG A 374 -6.42 -3.08 17.95
N PHE A 375 -6.51 -2.02 18.75
CA PHE A 375 -6.62 -2.18 20.19
C PHE A 375 -7.98 -2.79 20.53
N GLU A 376 -7.99 -3.80 21.40
CA GLU A 376 -9.22 -4.43 21.89
C GLU A 376 -9.82 -3.60 23.03
N GLY A 377 -10.19 -2.36 22.72
CA GLY A 377 -10.75 -1.38 23.66
C GLY A 377 -9.73 -0.68 24.56
N ASP A 378 -10.24 0.18 25.44
CA ASP A 378 -9.42 1.09 26.27
C ASP A 378 -8.53 0.35 27.28
N ALA A 379 -8.96 -0.82 27.76
CA ALA A 379 -8.16 -1.62 28.70
C ALA A 379 -6.90 -2.18 28.02
N ASN A 380 -7.03 -2.68 26.80
CA ASN A 380 -5.89 -3.16 26.01
C ASN A 380 -4.94 -2.01 25.65
N PHE A 381 -5.48 -0.84 25.29
CA PHE A 381 -4.69 0.36 25.06
C PHE A 381 -3.96 0.83 26.32
N SER A 382 -4.65 0.94 27.46
CA SER A 382 -4.06 1.34 28.74
C SER A 382 -2.91 0.43 29.14
N SER A 383 -3.12 -0.89 29.05
CA SER A 383 -2.07 -1.88 29.34
C SER A 383 -0.87 -1.73 28.41
N HIS A 384 -1.08 -1.44 27.12
CA HIS A 384 0.01 -1.16 26.19
C HIS A 384 0.83 0.07 26.61
N ILE A 385 0.18 1.18 26.99
CA ILE A 385 0.86 2.40 27.45
C ILE A 385 1.65 2.16 28.74
N GLU A 386 1.10 1.40 29.67
CA GLU A 386 1.75 1.10 30.95
C GLU A 386 2.98 0.20 30.81
N THR A 387 2.93 -0.75 29.87
CA THR A 387 4.00 -1.73 29.62
C THR A 387 5.07 -1.25 28.65
N ASN A 388 4.79 -0.23 27.85
CA ASN A 388 5.72 0.31 26.85
C ASN A 388 6.07 1.78 27.17
N PRO A 389 7.15 2.03 27.95
CA PRO A 389 7.63 3.39 28.21
C PRO A 389 7.90 4.14 26.91
N CYS A 390 7.42 5.38 26.82
CA CYS A 390 7.59 6.21 25.63
C CYS A 390 7.00 5.56 24.37
N ALA A 391 5.82 4.92 24.50
CA ALA A 391 5.16 4.24 23.39
C ALA A 391 5.08 5.14 22.15
N LYS A 392 5.39 4.54 21.00
CA LYS A 392 5.53 5.23 19.72
C LYS A 392 4.46 4.74 18.77
N PHE A 393 3.77 5.67 18.12
CA PHE A 393 2.68 5.39 17.22
C PHE A 393 2.91 6.03 15.85
N GLU A 394 2.33 5.40 14.83
CA GLU A 394 2.07 6.02 13.55
C GLU A 394 0.57 6.33 13.44
N VAL A 395 0.25 7.46 12.81
CA VAL A 395 -1.10 7.84 12.44
C VAL A 395 -1.24 7.88 10.93
N ILE A 396 -2.37 7.38 10.42
CA ILE A 396 -2.78 7.53 9.03
C ILE A 396 -3.91 8.55 9.00
N PHE A 397 -3.68 9.68 8.34
CA PHE A 397 -4.73 10.63 7.99
C PHE A 397 -5.33 10.28 6.62
N VAL A 398 -6.62 10.55 6.42
CA VAL A 398 -7.31 10.33 5.13
C VAL A 398 -8.17 11.49 4.68
#